data_AF-A0A1H8ZKM9-F1
#
_entry.id   AF-A0A1H8ZKM9-F1
#
_cell.length_a   1.000
_cell.length_b   1.000
_cell.length_c   1.000
_cell.angle_alpha   90.00
_cell.angle_beta   90.00
_cell.angle_gamma   90.00
#
_symmetry.space_group_name_H-M   'P 1'
#
loop_
_entity.id
_entity.type
_entity.pdbx_description
1 polymer ?
#
loop_
_entity_poly.entity_id
_entity_poly.type
_entity_poly.pdbx_seq_one_letter_code
_entity_poly.pdbx_strand_id
1 'polypeptide(L)'
;MSFSNVIVIAILAAVVFIALKGSISHFKGEGGCCGGGGSVEKEPDKKLSGPVIRTKVFKIDGMHCENCSNKVKRTINRIDGVSAKVNLRKKEAVVRYEKDVDDSLITKEIEDLGYKVTECYGKK
;
A
#
# COMPACT_ATOMS: atom_id res chain seq x y z
N MET A 1 -23.89 -57.52 9.52
CA MET A 1 -23.88 -56.10 9.95
C MET A 1 -25.25 -55.52 9.67
N SER A 2 -25.99 -55.13 10.71
CA SER A 2 -27.35 -54.60 10.58
C SER A 2 -27.35 -53.32 9.74
N PHE A 3 -28.38 -53.15 8.89
CA PHE A 3 -28.50 -51.97 8.00
C PHE A 3 -28.33 -50.64 8.74
N SER A 4 -28.75 -50.56 10.00
CA SER A 4 -28.54 -49.40 10.88
C SER A 4 -27.07 -49.04 11.10
N ASN A 5 -26.19 -50.04 11.23
CA ASN A 5 -24.75 -49.80 11.45
C ASN A 5 -24.09 -49.24 10.19
N VAL A 6 -24.56 -49.66 9.01
CA VAL A 6 -24.04 -49.16 7.72
C VAL A 6 -24.39 -47.68 7.55
N ILE A 7 -25.62 -47.29 7.90
CA ILE A 7 -26.08 -45.89 7.83
C ILE A 7 -25.31 -45.01 8.82
N VAL A 8 -25.11 -45.49 10.06
CA VAL A 8 -24.35 -44.75 11.08
C VAL A 8 -22.89 -44.55 10.68
N ILE A 9 -22.24 -45.57 10.12
CA ILE A 9 -20.85 -45.46 9.65
C ILE A 9 -20.73 -44.47 8.48
N ALA A 10 -21.69 -44.47 7.55
CA ALA A 10 -21.69 -43.53 6.43
C ALA A 10 -21.84 -42.07 6.86
N ILE A 11 -22.71 -41.79 7.83
CA ILE A 11 -22.90 -40.43 8.39
C ILE A 11 -21.62 -39.98 9.11
N LEU A 12 -21.02 -40.84 9.93
CA LEU A 12 -19.76 -40.53 10.62
C LEU A 12 -18.62 -40.26 9.64
N ALA A 13 -18.50 -41.06 8.58
CA ALA A 13 -17.50 -40.86 7.54
C ALA A 13 -17.69 -39.53 6.79
N ALA A 14 -18.94 -39.15 6.49
CA ALA A 14 -19.25 -37.88 5.82
C ALA A 14 -18.90 -36.66 6.68
N VAL A 15 -19.19 -36.69 7.99
CA VAL A 15 -18.84 -35.61 8.93
C VAL A 15 -17.32 -35.46 9.04
N VAL A 16 -16.59 -36.59 9.13
CA VAL A 16 -15.12 -36.59 9.15
C VAL A 16 -14.55 -36.03 7.84
N PHE A 17 -15.13 -36.39 6.69
CA PHE A 17 -14.66 -35.89 5.39
C PHE A 17 -14.88 -34.38 5.21
N ILE A 18 -16.01 -33.85 5.70
CA ILE A 18 -16.30 -32.40 5.68
C ILE A 18 -15.34 -31.63 6.58
N ALA A 19 -15.04 -32.16 7.79
CA ALA A 19 -14.07 -31.56 8.70
C ALA A 19 -12.65 -31.54 8.12
N LEU A 20 -12.22 -32.65 7.50
CA LEU A 20 -10.89 -32.74 6.88
C LEU A 20 -10.76 -31.78 5.69
N LYS A 21 -11.79 -31.63 4.85
CA LYS A 21 -11.74 -30.72 3.71
C LYS A 21 -11.72 -29.23 4.10
N GLY A 22 -12.31 -28.89 5.25
CA GLY A 22 -12.28 -27.54 5.82
C GLY A 22 -10.93 -27.12 6.42
N SER A 23 -10.15 -28.06 6.96
CA SER A 23 -8.85 -27.75 7.60
C SER A 23 -7.67 -27.61 6.62
N ILE A 24 -7.74 -28.18 5.41
CA ILE A 24 -6.58 -28.24 4.50
C ILE A 24 -6.28 -26.89 3.80
N SER A 25 -7.22 -25.95 3.71
CA SER A 25 -7.00 -24.67 3.03
C SER A 25 -6.35 -23.57 3.89
N HIS A 26 -6.19 -23.78 5.20
CA HIS A 26 -5.59 -22.78 6.11
C HIS A 26 -4.34 -23.29 6.85
N PHE A 27 -3.92 -24.53 6.62
CA PHE A 27 -2.78 -25.16 7.29
C PHE A 27 -1.63 -25.48 6.31
N LYS A 28 -1.28 -24.52 5.47
CA LYS A 28 0.07 -24.44 4.92
C LYS A 28 0.89 -23.64 5.94
N GLY A 29 1.32 -24.35 6.98
CA GLY A 29 1.96 -23.76 8.14
C GLY A 29 3.42 -23.40 7.90
N GLU A 30 3.80 -22.23 8.39
CA GLU A 30 5.12 -21.94 8.96
C GLU A 30 4.86 -21.06 10.20
N GLY A 31 4.91 -21.66 11.39
CA GLY A 31 4.83 -20.94 12.65
C GLY A 31 6.21 -20.40 13.02
N GLY A 32 6.31 -19.07 13.17
CA GLY A 32 7.48 -18.38 13.72
C GLY A 32 7.14 -16.93 14.04
N CYS A 33 7.21 -16.57 15.32
CA CYS A 33 6.95 -15.22 15.83
C CYS A 33 8.15 -14.30 15.55
N CYS A 34 8.04 -13.39 14.56
CA CYS A 34 8.50 -11.99 14.60
C CYS A 34 7.96 -11.31 13.34
N GLY A 35 6.94 -10.48 13.54
CA GLY A 35 6.24 -9.77 12.48
C GLY A 35 7.11 -8.73 11.79
N GLY A 36 6.74 -8.42 10.54
CA GLY A 36 7.24 -7.24 9.84
C GLY A 36 8.10 -7.53 8.62
N GLY A 37 7.93 -8.67 7.96
CA GLY A 37 8.30 -8.81 6.55
C GLY A 37 7.35 -7.98 5.68
N GLY A 38 7.36 -6.66 5.85
CA GLY A 38 6.85 -5.78 4.83
C GLY A 38 7.77 -5.99 3.65
N SER A 39 7.32 -6.76 2.67
CA SER A 39 7.88 -6.73 1.33
C SER A 39 8.01 -5.25 1.00
N VAL A 40 9.23 -4.73 1.08
CA VAL A 40 9.61 -3.59 0.26
C VAL A 40 9.60 -4.22 -1.14
N GLU A 41 8.40 -4.45 -1.68
CA GLU A 41 8.17 -4.22 -3.08
C GLU A 41 8.76 -2.83 -3.26
N LYS A 42 9.96 -2.83 -3.85
CA LYS A 42 10.56 -1.65 -4.45
C LYS A 42 9.54 -1.23 -5.51
N GLU A 43 8.48 -0.56 -5.07
CA GLU A 43 7.56 0.13 -5.94
C GLU A 43 8.43 1.16 -6.66
N PRO A 44 8.47 1.07 -8.00
CA PRO A 44 9.51 1.67 -8.79
C PRO A 44 9.46 3.18 -8.58
N ASP A 45 10.62 3.79 -8.36
CA ASP A 45 10.75 5.23 -8.56
C ASP A 45 10.29 5.51 -9.98
N LYS A 46 9.06 6.02 -10.14
CA LYS A 46 8.46 6.34 -11.43
C LYS A 46 9.43 7.27 -12.14
N LYS A 47 10.21 6.71 -13.08
CA LYS A 47 11.07 7.47 -13.95
C LYS A 47 10.13 8.17 -14.91
N LEU A 48 10.04 9.49 -14.76
CA LEU A 48 9.38 10.36 -15.72
C LEU A 48 9.99 10.00 -17.08
N SER A 49 9.13 9.62 -18.02
CA SER A 49 9.49 9.22 -19.38
C SER A 49 9.55 10.43 -20.33
N GLY A 50 8.95 11.55 -19.93
CA GLY A 50 8.92 12.81 -20.66
C GLY A 50 9.73 13.94 -19.98
N PRO A 51 9.80 15.12 -20.64
CA PRO A 51 10.44 16.31 -20.09
C PRO A 51 9.67 16.85 -18.89
N VAL A 52 10.38 17.26 -17.85
CA VAL A 52 9.78 17.92 -16.67
C VAL A 52 9.39 19.34 -17.05
N ILE A 53 8.09 19.62 -17.17
CA ILE A 53 7.56 20.93 -17.55
C ILE A 53 7.53 21.94 -16.39
N ARG A 54 7.38 21.45 -15.15
CA ARG A 54 7.37 22.28 -13.93
C ARG A 54 7.76 21.48 -12.69
N THR A 55 8.30 22.15 -11.68
CA THR A 55 8.62 21.55 -10.37
C THR A 55 8.03 22.40 -9.25
N LYS A 56 7.31 21.76 -8.33
CA LYS A 56 6.76 22.39 -7.13
C LYS A 56 7.24 21.70 -5.87
N VAL A 57 7.21 22.43 -4.77
CA VAL A 57 7.54 21.95 -3.44
C VAL A 57 6.33 22.13 -2.55
N PHE A 58 5.91 21.06 -1.92
CA PHE A 58 4.81 21.01 -0.96
C PHE A 58 5.40 20.81 0.43
N LYS A 59 5.13 21.72 1.36
CA LYS A 59 5.42 21.53 2.79
C LYS A 59 4.30 20.72 3.40
N ILE A 60 4.67 19.61 4.05
CA ILE A 60 3.73 18.65 4.61
C ILE A 60 4.04 18.46 6.09
N ASP A 61 3.06 18.71 6.95
CA ASP A 61 3.15 18.48 8.37
C ASP A 61 2.45 17.16 8.77
N GLY A 62 2.85 16.59 9.92
CA GLY A 62 2.43 15.26 10.37
C GLY A 62 3.29 14.09 9.88
N MET A 63 4.31 14.33 9.04
CA MET A 63 5.30 13.28 8.71
C MET A 63 6.35 13.16 9.82
N HIS A 64 6.26 12.09 10.63
CA HIS A 64 7.18 11.84 11.74
C HIS A 64 8.19 10.70 11.51
N CYS A 65 8.01 9.91 10.44
CA CYS A 65 8.79 8.71 10.21
C CYS A 65 9.14 8.49 8.73
N GLU A 66 10.20 7.73 8.44
CA GLU A 66 10.58 7.43 7.05
C GLU A 66 9.47 6.67 6.32
N ASN A 67 8.79 5.75 7.00
CA ASN A 67 7.65 5.03 6.44
C ASN A 67 6.49 5.96 6.06
N CYS A 68 6.27 6.99 6.88
CA CYS A 68 5.26 8.03 6.67
C CYS A 68 5.59 8.82 5.39
N SER A 69 6.85 9.24 5.25
CA SER A 69 7.32 9.94 4.05
C SER A 69 7.29 9.07 2.79
N ASN A 70 7.59 7.77 2.93
CA ASN A 70 7.52 6.81 1.83
C ASN A 70 6.09 6.58 1.37
N LYS A 71 5.12 6.52 2.30
CA LYS A 71 3.69 6.42 1.98
C LYS A 71 3.24 7.60 1.13
N VAL A 72 3.54 8.83 1.57
CA VAL A 72 3.25 10.05 0.81
C VAL A 72 3.90 10.03 -0.57
N LYS A 73 5.19 9.68 -0.65
CA LYS A 73 5.93 9.57 -1.92
C LYS A 73 5.23 8.61 -2.90
N ARG A 74 4.89 7.40 -2.44
CA ARG A 74 4.25 6.37 -3.27
C ARG A 74 2.90 6.84 -3.77
N THR A 75 2.09 7.41 -2.89
CA THR A 75 0.78 7.93 -3.23
C THR A 75 0.85 9.00 -4.32
N ILE A 76 1.74 9.99 -4.20
CA ILE A 76 1.89 11.01 -5.24
C ILE A 76 2.45 10.41 -6.53
N ASN A 77 3.38 9.46 -6.45
CA ASN A 77 3.92 8.75 -7.64
C ASN A 77 2.87 7.90 -8.37
N ARG A 78 1.75 7.53 -7.74
CA ARG A 78 0.67 6.82 -8.44
C ARG A 78 -0.06 7.73 -9.42
N ILE A 79 -0.07 9.03 -9.18
CA ILE A 79 -0.68 10.02 -10.08
C ILE A 79 0.10 10.03 -11.40
N ASP A 80 -0.62 9.89 -12.52
CA ASP A 80 -0.01 9.88 -13.84
C ASP A 80 0.57 11.25 -14.21
N GLY A 81 1.73 11.27 -14.86
CA GLY A 81 2.43 12.49 -15.29
C GLY A 81 3.01 13.36 -14.17
N VAL A 82 3.19 12.81 -12.96
CA VAL A 82 3.97 13.44 -11.90
C VAL A 82 4.92 12.44 -11.24
N SER A 83 5.99 12.96 -10.64
CA SER A 83 6.93 12.20 -9.82
C SER A 83 7.36 13.02 -8.61
N ALA A 84 7.19 12.45 -7.43
CA ALA A 84 7.50 13.04 -6.15
C ALA A 84 8.77 12.46 -5.53
N LYS A 85 9.52 13.35 -4.89
CA LYS A 85 10.60 13.03 -3.96
C LYS A 85 10.32 13.70 -2.63
N VAL A 86 10.17 12.91 -1.58
CA VAL A 86 9.93 13.42 -0.23
C VAL A 86 11.23 13.51 0.55
N ASN A 87 11.43 14.61 1.26
CA ASN A 87 12.54 14.83 2.17
C ASN A 87 11.98 15.06 3.58
N LEU A 88 12.08 14.02 4.42
CA LEU A 88 11.59 14.06 5.80
C LEU A 88 12.31 15.12 6.65
N ARG A 89 13.63 15.29 6.47
CA ARG A 89 14.42 16.29 7.24
C ARG A 89 13.93 17.72 7.02
N LYS A 90 13.45 18.01 5.80
CA LYS A 90 12.95 19.33 5.42
C LYS A 90 11.42 19.44 5.47
N LYS A 91 10.73 18.36 5.86
CA LYS A 91 9.27 18.23 5.83
C LYS A 91 8.65 18.68 4.49
N GLU A 92 9.27 18.29 3.39
CA GLU A 92 8.87 18.76 2.06
C GLU A 92 8.81 17.63 1.03
N ALA A 93 7.85 17.72 0.11
CA ALA A 93 7.71 16.87 -1.06
C ALA A 93 7.96 17.70 -2.32
N VAL A 94 9.01 17.33 -3.06
CA VAL A 94 9.32 17.93 -4.36
C VAL A 94 8.61 17.13 -5.44
N VAL A 95 7.63 17.75 -6.10
CA VAL A 95 6.84 17.15 -7.16
C VAL A 95 7.26 17.73 -8.50
N ARG A 96 7.62 16.84 -9.43
CA ARG A 96 7.96 17.14 -10.82
C ARG A 96 6.78 16.73 -11.68
N TYR A 97 6.45 17.57 -12.65
CA TYR A 97 5.31 17.36 -13.54
C TYR A 97 5.82 17.14 -14.96
N GLU A 98 5.30 16.11 -15.63
CA GLU A 98 5.46 15.87 -17.07
C GLU A 98 4.30 16.49 -17.86
N LYS A 99 3.14 16.62 -17.23
CA LYS A 99 1.93 17.21 -17.81
C LYS A 99 1.26 18.13 -16.81
N ASP A 100 0.29 18.90 -17.29
CA ASP A 100 -0.48 19.77 -16.43
C ASP A 100 -1.42 18.93 -15.55
N VAL A 101 -1.08 18.84 -14.26
CA VAL A 101 -1.85 18.12 -13.23
C VAL A 101 -2.17 19.12 -12.15
N ASP A 102 -3.41 19.11 -11.68
CA ASP A 102 -3.90 20.05 -10.68
C ASP A 102 -3.22 19.84 -9.32
N ASP A 103 -2.82 20.94 -8.68
CA ASP A 103 -2.16 20.90 -7.37
C ASP A 103 -3.12 20.50 -6.24
N SER A 104 -4.43 20.75 -6.44
CA SER A 104 -5.48 20.37 -5.50
C SER A 104 -5.64 18.85 -5.46
N LEU A 105 -5.42 18.15 -6.59
CA LEU A 105 -5.44 16.68 -6.64
C LEU A 105 -4.35 16.10 -5.73
N ILE A 106 -3.13 16.62 -5.84
CA ILE A 106 -1.98 16.17 -5.04
C ILE A 106 -2.22 16.50 -3.57
N THR A 107 -2.73 17.69 -3.27
CA THR A 107 -3.03 18.14 -1.91
C THR A 107 -4.08 17.23 -1.26
N LYS A 108 -5.18 16.98 -1.97
CA LYS A 108 -6.24 16.08 -1.50
C LYS A 108 -5.70 14.68 -1.21
N GLU A 109 -4.87 14.14 -2.09
CA GLU A 109 -4.31 12.80 -1.89
C GLU A 109 -3.38 12.72 -0.66
N ILE A 110 -2.71 13.83 -0.30
CA ILE A 110 -1.92 13.95 0.93
C ILE A 110 -2.84 14.06 2.15
N GLU A 111 -3.94 14.80 2.05
CA GLU A 111 -4.94 14.97 3.10
C GLU A 111 -5.72 13.68 3.39
N ASP A 112 -6.04 12.90 2.37
CA ASP A 112 -6.68 11.58 2.49
C ASP A 112 -5.79 10.57 3.24
N LEU A 113 -4.47 10.78 3.25
CA LEU A 113 -3.53 10.02 4.07
C LEU A 113 -3.48 10.49 5.54
N GLY A 114 -4.15 11.60 5.88
CA GLY A 114 -4.16 12.22 7.20
C GLY A 114 -3.03 13.21 7.44
N TYR A 115 -2.39 13.74 6.39
CA TYR A 115 -1.33 14.75 6.50
C TYR A 115 -1.84 16.13 6.07
N LYS A 116 -1.20 17.19 6.57
CA LYS A 116 -1.60 18.56 6.23
C LYS A 116 -0.58 19.23 5.34
N VAL A 117 -1.01 19.77 4.20
CA VAL A 117 -0.17 20.63 3.37
C VAL A 117 -0.23 22.05 3.92
N THR A 118 0.91 22.61 4.31
CA THR A 118 0.97 23.96 4.88
C THR A 118 1.30 25.02 3.83
N GLU A 119 2.14 24.66 2.86
CA GLU A 119 2.61 25.59 1.82
C GLU A 119 2.87 24.84 0.51
N CYS A 120 2.63 25.50 -0.61
CA CYS A 120 3.01 25.01 -1.94
C CYS A 120 3.63 26.16 -2.74
N TYR A 121 4.86 25.97 -3.23
CA TYR A 121 5.54 26.96 -4.06
C TYR A 121 6.29 26.31 -5.22
N GLY A 122 6.39 27.03 -6.35
CA GLY A 122 7.15 26.59 -7.52
C GLY A 122 8.64 26.86 -7.34
N LYS A 123 9.49 25.89 -7.71
CA LYS A 123 10.90 26.18 -7.97
C LYS A 123 11.04 26.59 -9.43
N LYS A 124 11.51 27.82 -9.63
CA LYS A 124 11.85 28.39 -10.94
C LYS A 124 13.13 27.76 -11.47
#